data_AF-A0A847SEL8-F1
#
_entry.id   AF-A0A847SEL8-F1
#
_cell.length_a   1.000
_cell.length_b   1.000
_cell.length_c   1.000
_cell.angle_alpha   90.00
_cell.angle_beta   90.00
_cell.angle_gamma   90.00
#
_symmetry.space_group_name_H-M   'P 1'
#
loop_
_entity.id
_entity.type
_entity.pdbx_description
1 polymer ?
#
loop_
_entity_poly.entity_id
_entity_poly.type
_entity_poly.pdbx_seq_one_letter_code
_entity_poly.pdbx_strand_id
1 'polypeptide(L)'
;MEVCSSKIITNARLLSDRIVCQEGCLLVYHDPHPDSACTCIIYDRQALLSAIDLTYPVHFITIGNGIDLTEWGVAPELVANIAAPFLEKCNYLTPPARNTQISRIYYIPDDVTCCLDTGLSVIKGFNCLLYLRFFFVAPAAVIAKLKPLANDNITFIPYEGDHTTFLSDCDILVSAGAIAVEGLLLGLPVIVAGKHGFGGLVTEDNLPAFIASGFHGRPGSHAVERIPPALLLEEINYVADIAGTEELECLLAFSPANISKLDIYRWEPAFARIQQVFQQQYILAQKVTDNRQLLQLVPKLSSSVIVEKSITSSEQAFWLRNIHTNKVLAVVDDYEARLIGQCNGSHTIASLTSILGAEYDITDCMAFIRLLWEARIMIFLPHSSPEIH
;
A
#
# COMPACT_ATOMS: atom_id res chain seq x y z
N MET A 1 -11.53 -6.35 -1.97
CA MET A 1 -10.15 -6.91 -1.95
C MET A 1 -9.98 -8.08 -2.91
N GLU A 2 -10.94 -9.00 -3.06
CA GLU A 2 -10.80 -10.18 -3.95
C GLU A 2 -10.46 -9.83 -5.42
N VAL A 3 -11.00 -8.74 -5.98
CA VAL A 3 -10.72 -8.32 -7.36
C VAL A 3 -9.29 -7.80 -7.54
N CYS A 4 -8.73 -7.16 -6.52
CA CYS A 4 -7.34 -6.70 -6.52
C CYS A 4 -6.38 -7.90 -6.51
N SER A 5 -6.66 -8.91 -5.67
CA SER A 5 -5.88 -10.13 -5.57
C SER A 5 -5.82 -10.90 -6.89
N SER A 6 -6.95 -11.04 -7.61
CA SER A 6 -6.97 -11.77 -8.89
C SER A 6 -6.20 -11.04 -9.99
N LYS A 7 -6.28 -9.70 -10.07
CA LYS A 7 -5.49 -8.90 -11.01
C LYS A 7 -4.00 -8.98 -10.71
N ILE A 8 -3.60 -8.92 -9.43
CA ILE A 8 -2.21 -9.07 -9.00
C ILE A 8 -1.67 -10.45 -9.40
N ILE A 9 -2.38 -11.53 -9.07
CA ILE A 9 -1.98 -12.90 -9.41
C ILE A 9 -1.86 -13.08 -10.93
N THR A 10 -2.83 -12.57 -11.69
CA THR A 10 -2.84 -12.69 -13.16
C THR A 10 -1.66 -11.94 -13.78
N ASN A 11 -1.41 -10.70 -13.35
CA ASN A 11 -0.36 -9.86 -13.90
C ASN A 11 1.03 -10.21 -13.38
N ALA A 12 1.16 -10.85 -12.22
CA ALA A 12 2.44 -11.34 -11.73
C ALA A 12 3.13 -12.28 -12.74
N ARG A 13 2.36 -13.02 -13.56
CA ARG A 13 2.89 -13.85 -14.66
C ARG A 13 3.63 -13.05 -15.74
N LEU A 14 3.41 -11.75 -15.81
CA LEU A 14 4.16 -10.85 -16.69
C LEU A 14 5.53 -10.47 -16.10
N LEU A 15 5.77 -10.77 -14.82
CA LEU A 15 7.04 -10.50 -14.13
C LEU A 15 8.02 -11.67 -14.25
N SER A 16 7.52 -12.90 -14.10
CA SER A 16 8.33 -14.12 -14.15
C SER A 16 7.48 -15.34 -14.50
N ASP A 17 8.09 -16.31 -15.16
CA ASP A 17 7.48 -17.62 -15.43
C ASP A 17 7.38 -18.49 -14.16
N ARG A 18 8.15 -18.16 -13.12
CA ARG A 18 8.19 -18.91 -11.87
C ARG A 18 7.62 -18.08 -10.71
N ILE A 19 6.41 -18.44 -10.31
CA ILE A 19 5.66 -17.77 -9.23
C ILE A 19 5.10 -18.83 -8.29
N VAL A 20 5.29 -18.61 -6.99
CA VAL A 20 4.64 -19.41 -5.95
C VAL A 20 3.57 -18.53 -5.30
N CYS A 21 2.31 -18.94 -5.46
CA CYS A 21 1.19 -18.27 -4.83
C CYS A 21 0.96 -18.85 -3.42
N GLN A 22 0.86 -17.97 -2.43
CA GLN A 22 0.47 -18.31 -1.07
C GLN A 22 -0.74 -17.44 -0.67
N GLU A 23 -1.37 -17.75 0.45
CA GLU A 23 -2.51 -16.96 0.93
C GLU A 23 -2.04 -15.54 1.30
N GLY A 24 -2.45 -14.58 0.48
CA GLY A 24 -2.18 -13.15 0.70
C GLY A 24 -0.81 -12.63 0.23
N CYS A 25 0.05 -13.49 -0.34
CA CYS A 25 1.32 -13.07 -0.94
C CYS A 25 1.76 -13.94 -2.13
N LEU A 26 2.65 -13.39 -2.95
CA LEU A 26 3.31 -14.06 -4.07
C LEU A 26 4.83 -14.06 -3.87
N LEU A 27 5.49 -15.17 -4.14
CA LEU A 27 6.93 -15.21 -4.34
C LEU A 27 7.21 -15.24 -5.84
N VAL A 28 7.82 -14.17 -6.35
CA VAL A 28 8.18 -14.01 -7.76
C VAL A 28 9.69 -14.21 -7.89
N TYR A 29 10.09 -15.29 -8.56
CA TYR A 29 11.49 -15.68 -8.66
C TYR A 29 12.18 -14.93 -9.80
N HIS A 30 13.41 -14.50 -9.54
CA HIS A 30 14.24 -13.84 -10.53
C HIS A 30 14.76 -14.83 -11.59
N ASP A 31 14.96 -16.10 -11.25
CA ASP A 31 15.47 -17.14 -12.16
C ASP A 31 14.61 -18.42 -12.04
N PRO A 32 14.50 -19.24 -13.10
CA PRO A 32 13.88 -20.57 -13.02
C PRO A 32 14.49 -21.50 -11.95
N HIS A 33 15.69 -21.26 -11.44
CA HIS A 33 16.29 -22.09 -10.38
C HIS A 33 15.61 -21.95 -9.00
N PRO A 34 15.47 -23.06 -8.23
CA PRO A 34 14.75 -23.06 -6.95
C PRO A 34 15.38 -22.26 -5.82
N ASP A 35 16.70 -22.13 -5.84
CA ASP A 35 17.44 -21.40 -4.82
C ASP A 35 17.72 -19.94 -5.25
N SER A 36 17.04 -19.48 -6.30
CA SER A 36 17.24 -18.12 -6.81
C SER A 36 16.58 -17.08 -5.92
N ALA A 37 17.17 -15.89 -5.92
CA ALA A 37 16.60 -14.72 -5.29
C ALA A 37 15.15 -14.49 -5.75
N CYS A 38 14.27 -14.14 -4.82
CA CYS A 38 12.88 -13.84 -5.12
C CYS A 38 12.43 -12.53 -4.49
N THR A 39 11.47 -11.87 -5.14
CA THR A 39 10.75 -10.73 -4.58
C THR A 39 9.40 -11.21 -4.05
N CYS A 40 9.07 -10.88 -2.81
CA CYS A 40 7.77 -11.19 -2.21
C CYS A 40 6.80 -10.02 -2.41
N ILE A 41 5.65 -10.27 -3.03
CA ILE A 41 4.58 -9.29 -3.18
C ILE A 41 3.48 -9.62 -2.17
N ILE A 42 3.29 -8.78 -1.17
CA ILE A 42 2.26 -8.92 -0.13
C ILE A 42 1.09 -8.02 -0.51
N TYR A 43 -0.08 -8.61 -0.75
CA TYR A 43 -1.27 -7.89 -1.24
C TYR A 43 -2.49 -8.04 -0.34
N ASP A 44 -2.42 -8.92 0.66
CA ASP A 44 -3.42 -9.02 1.71
C ASP A 44 -2.77 -8.70 3.05
N ARG A 45 -3.34 -7.74 3.78
CA ARG A 45 -2.90 -7.40 5.13
C ARG A 45 -3.20 -8.53 6.14
N GLN A 46 -4.21 -9.34 5.87
CA GLN A 46 -4.57 -10.49 6.70
C GLN A 46 -3.70 -11.72 6.40
N ALA A 47 -2.83 -11.65 5.39
CA ALA A 47 -1.79 -12.65 5.19
C ALA A 47 -1.08 -12.85 6.54
N LEU A 48 -1.15 -14.07 7.06
CA LEU A 48 -0.45 -14.40 8.29
C LEU A 48 1.04 -14.18 8.03
N LEU A 49 1.61 -13.10 8.57
CA LEU A 49 3.05 -12.84 8.47
C LEU A 49 3.86 -14.02 9.03
N SER A 50 3.28 -14.80 9.95
CA SER A 50 3.85 -16.06 10.44
C SER A 50 3.97 -17.17 9.38
N ALA A 51 3.25 -17.07 8.27
CA ALA A 51 3.34 -17.99 7.13
C ALA A 51 4.36 -17.52 6.08
N ILE A 52 4.84 -16.29 6.16
CA ILE A 52 5.85 -15.73 5.26
C ILE A 52 7.23 -15.89 5.92
N ASP A 53 8.13 -16.63 5.27
CA ASP A 53 9.53 -16.62 5.67
C ASP A 53 10.18 -15.30 5.24
N LEU A 54 10.20 -14.31 6.14
CA LEU A 54 10.77 -12.98 5.89
C LEU A 54 12.29 -12.99 5.71
N THR A 55 12.97 -14.12 5.96
CA THR A 55 14.42 -14.24 5.75
C THR A 55 14.79 -14.61 4.33
N TYR A 56 13.83 -15.16 3.57
CA TYR A 56 14.09 -15.74 2.26
C TYR A 56 14.07 -14.72 1.10
N PRO A 57 13.05 -13.84 0.94
CA PRO A 57 13.01 -12.87 -0.16
C PRO A 57 14.15 -11.86 -0.10
N VAL A 58 14.66 -11.44 -1.27
CA VAL A 58 15.64 -10.34 -1.38
C VAL A 58 14.99 -8.97 -1.26
N HIS A 59 13.69 -8.88 -1.54
CA HIS A 59 12.94 -7.64 -1.53
C HIS A 59 11.46 -7.92 -1.31
N PHE A 60 10.76 -6.94 -0.77
CA PHE A 60 9.34 -6.99 -0.47
C PHE A 60 8.63 -5.84 -1.19
N ILE A 61 7.49 -6.15 -1.80
CA ILE A 61 6.57 -5.17 -2.34
C ILE A 61 5.27 -5.31 -1.55
N THR A 62 4.92 -4.30 -0.78
CA THR A 62 3.68 -4.27 -0.01
C THR A 62 2.65 -3.46 -0.78
N ILE A 63 1.45 -4.00 -0.93
CA ILE A 63 0.34 -3.33 -1.62
C ILE A 63 -0.72 -2.98 -0.57
N GLY A 64 -1.04 -1.69 -0.48
CA GLY A 64 -2.00 -1.14 0.48
C GLY A 64 -1.38 -0.46 1.68
N ASN A 65 -2.20 0.29 2.40
CA ASN A 65 -1.78 1.06 3.57
C ASN A 65 -1.75 0.16 4.83
N GLY A 66 -0.68 0.29 5.63
CA GLY A 66 -0.61 -0.29 6.97
C GLY A 66 0.06 -1.67 7.09
N ILE A 67 0.86 -2.09 6.11
CA ILE A 67 1.80 -3.21 6.26
C ILE A 67 3.19 -2.62 6.53
N ASP A 68 3.57 -2.52 7.80
CA ASP A 68 4.92 -2.13 8.19
C ASP A 68 5.73 -3.37 8.57
N LEU A 69 6.64 -3.78 7.67
CA LEU A 69 7.50 -4.95 7.90
C LEU A 69 8.69 -4.64 8.82
N THR A 70 8.92 -3.37 9.17
CA THR A 70 10.03 -3.00 10.07
C THR A 70 9.83 -3.53 11.48
N GLU A 71 8.58 -3.60 11.95
CA GLU A 71 8.23 -4.27 13.22
C GLU A 71 8.63 -5.75 13.24
N TRP A 72 8.77 -6.36 12.07
CA TRP A 72 9.16 -7.77 11.89
C TRP A 72 10.64 -7.93 11.56
N GLY A 73 11.42 -6.85 11.66
CA GLY A 73 12.86 -6.85 11.44
C GLY A 73 13.28 -6.76 9.98
N VAL A 74 12.36 -6.53 9.04
CA VAL A 74 12.71 -6.27 7.63
C VAL A 74 13.14 -4.82 7.51
N ALA A 75 14.28 -4.59 6.87
CA ALA A 75 14.80 -3.24 6.70
C ALA A 75 13.95 -2.43 5.71
N PRO A 76 13.70 -1.14 5.97
CA PRO A 76 12.88 -0.30 5.08
C PRO A 76 13.45 -0.20 3.67
N GLU A 77 14.77 -0.31 3.49
CA GLU A 77 15.43 -0.33 2.18
C GLU A 77 15.06 -1.56 1.33
N LEU A 78 14.55 -2.62 1.97
CA LEU A 78 14.12 -3.85 1.33
C LEU A 78 12.61 -3.86 1.02
N VAL A 79 11.89 -2.77 1.31
CA VAL A 79 10.43 -2.69 1.16
C VAL A 79 10.04 -1.56 0.23
N ALA A 80 9.34 -1.91 -0.86
CA ALA A 80 8.64 -0.96 -1.71
C ALA A 80 7.14 -0.95 -1.38
N ASN A 81 6.63 0.18 -0.87
CA ASN A 81 5.21 0.36 -0.60
C ASN A 81 4.48 0.88 -1.84
N ILE A 82 3.42 0.19 -2.24
CA ILE A 82 2.51 0.59 -3.31
C ILE A 82 1.16 0.92 -2.66
N ALA A 83 0.75 2.19 -2.74
CA ALA A 83 -0.52 2.63 -2.17
C ALA A 83 -1.70 1.88 -2.81
N ALA A 84 -2.68 1.53 -1.98
CA ALA A 84 -3.97 0.97 -2.41
C ALA A 84 -5.08 1.59 -1.53
N PRO A 85 -6.37 1.48 -1.89
CA PRO A 85 -6.97 0.53 -2.83
C PRO A 85 -6.91 0.94 -4.32
N PHE A 86 -6.85 -0.02 -5.26
CA PHE A 86 -6.88 0.30 -6.69
C PHE A 86 -8.30 0.41 -7.25
N LEU A 87 -8.47 1.29 -8.24
CA LEU A 87 -9.71 1.47 -8.99
C LEU A 87 -9.94 0.27 -9.92
N GLU A 88 -11.17 -0.24 -9.97
CA GLU A 88 -11.47 -1.41 -10.80
C GLU A 88 -11.60 -1.04 -12.28
N LYS A 89 -12.14 0.16 -12.55
CA LYS A 89 -12.29 0.76 -13.88
C LYS A 89 -11.88 2.24 -13.81
N CYS A 90 -10.96 2.63 -14.70
CA CYS A 90 -10.57 4.03 -14.90
C CYS A 90 -11.17 4.56 -16.18
N ASN A 91 -12.48 4.71 -16.19
CA ASN A 91 -13.11 5.50 -17.23
C ASN A 91 -13.32 6.89 -16.65
N TYR A 92 -12.66 7.88 -17.24
CA TYR A 92 -13.13 9.26 -17.19
C TYR A 92 -14.48 9.27 -17.91
N LEU A 93 -15.52 8.75 -17.26
CA LEU A 93 -16.86 8.96 -17.76
C LEU A 93 -17.06 10.46 -17.68
N THR A 94 -17.58 11.03 -18.75
CA THR A 94 -18.08 12.39 -18.74
C THR A 94 -18.87 12.58 -17.46
N PRO A 95 -18.57 13.62 -16.64
CA PRO A 95 -19.27 13.82 -15.39
C PRO A 95 -20.77 13.74 -15.66
N PRO A 96 -21.55 12.97 -14.87
CA PRO A 96 -22.99 12.92 -15.06
C PRO A 96 -23.52 14.36 -15.02
N ALA A 97 -24.50 14.65 -15.87
CA ALA A 97 -25.12 15.97 -15.89
C ALA A 97 -25.63 16.27 -14.47
N ARG A 98 -25.09 17.32 -13.84
CA ARG A 98 -25.43 17.65 -12.45
C ARG A 98 -26.89 18.06 -12.37
N ASN A 99 -27.64 17.35 -11.54
CA ASN A 99 -29.00 17.74 -11.23
C ASN A 99 -28.98 18.99 -10.36
N THR A 100 -29.80 19.98 -10.70
CA THR A 100 -30.01 21.18 -9.88
C THR A 100 -30.78 20.90 -8.58
N GLN A 101 -31.26 19.67 -8.42
CA GLN A 101 -31.94 19.19 -7.23
C GLN A 101 -31.41 17.80 -6.87
N ILE A 102 -30.86 17.65 -5.67
CA ILE A 102 -30.44 16.36 -5.13
C ILE A 102 -31.68 15.54 -4.79
N SER A 103 -31.73 14.30 -5.29
CA SER A 103 -32.82 13.38 -5.02
C SER A 103 -32.36 11.96 -4.71
N ARG A 104 -31.15 11.58 -5.16
CA ARG A 104 -30.63 10.20 -5.10
C ARG A 104 -29.28 10.16 -4.41
N ILE A 105 -29.25 9.60 -3.21
CA ILE A 105 -28.03 9.46 -2.40
C ILE A 105 -27.68 7.99 -2.34
N TYR A 106 -26.47 7.64 -2.75
CA TYR A 106 -25.99 6.26 -2.72
C TYR A 106 -25.04 6.05 -1.56
N TYR A 107 -25.27 5.01 -0.77
CA TYR A 107 -24.26 4.45 0.12
C TYR A 107 -23.73 3.14 -0.44
N ILE A 108 -22.43 3.10 -0.69
CA ILE A 108 -21.72 1.92 -1.20
C ILE A 108 -20.54 1.62 -0.25
N PRO A 109 -20.57 0.53 0.53
CA PRO A 109 -19.51 0.21 1.48
C PRO A 109 -18.23 -0.24 0.77
N ASP A 110 -17.07 0.15 1.31
CA ASP A 110 -15.74 -0.26 0.81
C ASP A 110 -15.42 -1.74 1.09
N ASP A 111 -15.97 -2.26 2.19
CA ASP A 111 -15.92 -3.66 2.57
C ASP A 111 -17.34 -4.22 2.69
N VAL A 112 -17.72 -4.90 1.62
CA VAL A 112 -19.03 -5.49 1.43
C VAL A 112 -19.30 -6.62 2.46
N THR A 113 -18.26 -7.19 3.08
CA THR A 113 -18.37 -8.30 4.05
C THR A 113 -18.54 -7.83 5.51
N CYS A 114 -17.97 -6.68 5.89
CA CYS A 114 -17.99 -6.13 7.25
C CYS A 114 -19.00 -4.98 7.46
N CYS A 115 -20.12 -4.97 6.73
CA CYS A 115 -20.97 -3.78 6.60
C CYS A 115 -22.17 -3.67 7.57
N LEU A 116 -22.34 -4.56 8.56
CA LEU A 116 -23.55 -4.55 9.40
C LEU A 116 -23.62 -3.33 10.36
N ASP A 117 -22.60 -3.12 11.19
CA ASP A 117 -22.61 -2.03 12.19
C ASP A 117 -22.48 -0.64 11.55
N THR A 118 -21.62 -0.55 10.54
CA THR A 118 -21.46 0.63 9.70
C THR A 118 -22.78 0.94 8.97
N GLY A 119 -23.38 -0.07 8.34
CA GLY A 119 -24.65 0.04 7.64
C GLY A 119 -25.80 0.46 8.55
N LEU A 120 -25.85 -0.05 9.79
CA LEU A 120 -26.83 0.37 10.79
C LEU A 120 -26.68 1.85 11.14
N SER A 121 -25.45 2.35 11.24
CA SER A 121 -25.19 3.76 11.54
C SER A 121 -25.63 4.68 10.39
N VAL A 122 -25.38 4.26 9.14
CA VAL A 122 -25.85 4.98 7.94
C VAL A 122 -27.38 4.98 7.84
N ILE A 123 -28.02 3.82 8.03
CA ILE A 123 -29.48 3.69 8.01
C ILE A 123 -30.14 4.57 9.08
N LYS A 124 -29.54 4.66 10.28
CA LYS A 124 -30.02 5.58 11.32
C LYS A 124 -30.04 7.03 10.85
N GLY A 125 -29.02 7.46 10.11
CA GLY A 125 -29.00 8.78 9.47
C GLY A 125 -30.10 8.89 8.41
N PHE A 126 -30.12 7.98 7.45
CA PHE A 126 -31.06 8.02 6.31
C PHE A 126 -32.53 7.97 6.75
N ASN A 127 -32.84 7.29 7.85
CA ASN A 127 -34.19 7.25 8.41
C ASN A 127 -34.71 8.63 8.84
N CYS A 128 -33.84 9.63 9.04
CA CYS A 128 -34.20 10.99 9.43
C CYS A 128 -34.48 11.93 8.25
N LEU A 129 -34.08 11.59 7.02
CA LEU A 129 -34.21 12.45 5.83
C LEU A 129 -35.31 11.96 4.89
N LEU A 130 -36.57 12.15 5.28
CA LEU A 130 -37.71 11.56 4.56
C LEU A 130 -37.98 12.15 3.16
N TYR A 131 -37.35 13.27 2.81
CA TYR A 131 -37.53 13.96 1.54
C TYR A 131 -36.52 13.55 0.46
N LEU A 132 -35.53 12.72 0.80
CA LEU A 132 -34.50 12.22 -0.11
C LEU A 132 -34.68 10.72 -0.33
N ARG A 133 -34.27 10.22 -1.50
CA ARG A 133 -34.27 8.79 -1.81
C ARG A 133 -32.86 8.25 -1.60
N PHE A 134 -32.76 7.26 -0.73
CA PHE A 134 -31.50 6.63 -0.40
C PHE A 134 -31.38 5.27 -1.08
N PHE A 135 -30.21 4.98 -1.60
CA PHE A 135 -29.88 3.72 -2.22
C PHE A 135 -28.75 3.07 -1.45
N PHE A 136 -29.02 1.92 -0.82
CA PHE A 136 -28.05 1.19 -0.02
C PHE A 136 -27.60 -0.06 -0.78
N VAL A 137 -26.34 -0.06 -1.23
CA VAL A 137 -25.78 -1.18 -2.01
C VAL A 137 -25.06 -2.15 -1.06
N ALA A 138 -25.47 -3.43 -1.03
CA ALA A 138 -24.87 -4.44 -0.15
C ALA A 138 -25.20 -5.88 -0.58
N PRO A 139 -24.56 -6.92 -0.01
CA PRO A 139 -24.95 -8.31 -0.28
C PRO A 139 -26.36 -8.59 0.21
N ALA A 140 -27.02 -9.53 -0.46
CA ALA A 140 -28.35 -10.00 -0.06
C ALA A 140 -28.41 -10.43 1.42
N ALA A 141 -27.35 -11.07 1.93
CA ALA A 141 -27.27 -11.50 3.33
C ALA A 141 -27.29 -10.34 4.34
N VAL A 142 -26.72 -9.19 3.98
CA VAL A 142 -26.70 -7.98 4.81
C VAL A 142 -28.01 -7.22 4.66
N ILE A 143 -28.50 -7.09 3.42
CA ILE A 143 -29.80 -6.48 3.12
C ILE A 143 -30.90 -7.14 3.96
N ALA A 144 -30.93 -8.48 4.03
CA ALA A 144 -31.92 -9.22 4.81
C ALA A 144 -31.93 -8.82 6.30
N LYS A 145 -30.79 -8.43 6.86
CA LYS A 145 -30.65 -8.01 8.27
C LYS A 145 -30.99 -6.53 8.48
N LEU A 146 -30.65 -5.68 7.51
CA LEU A 146 -30.79 -4.23 7.62
C LEU A 146 -32.17 -3.72 7.19
N LYS A 147 -32.82 -4.37 6.22
CA LYS A 147 -34.11 -3.95 5.65
C LYS A 147 -35.23 -3.76 6.69
N PRO A 148 -35.38 -4.61 7.74
CA PRO A 148 -36.39 -4.39 8.77
C PRO A 148 -36.19 -3.11 9.61
N LEU A 149 -35.01 -2.49 9.55
CA LEU A 149 -34.64 -1.31 10.34
C LEU A 149 -34.70 -0.01 9.52
N ALA A 150 -35.03 -0.12 8.23
CA ALA A 150 -35.07 0.98 7.28
C ALA A 150 -36.51 1.44 7.00
N ASN A 151 -36.70 2.73 6.73
CA ASN A 151 -37.96 3.26 6.25
C ASN A 151 -38.13 3.06 4.72
N ASP A 152 -39.31 3.42 4.19
CA ASP A 152 -39.66 3.23 2.78
C ASP A 152 -38.85 4.10 1.79
N ASN A 153 -38.12 5.11 2.29
CA ASN A 153 -37.28 5.99 1.47
C ASN A 153 -35.90 5.38 1.17
N ILE A 154 -35.55 4.28 1.83
CA ILE A 154 -34.31 3.53 1.62
C ILE A 154 -34.59 2.34 0.71
N THR A 155 -34.05 2.40 -0.50
CA THR A 155 -34.05 1.31 -1.48
C THR A 155 -32.76 0.51 -1.33
N PHE A 156 -32.87 -0.79 -1.06
CA PHE A 156 -31.71 -1.68 -1.05
C PHE A 156 -31.44 -2.25 -2.43
N ILE A 157 -30.18 -2.21 -2.85
CA ILE A 157 -29.72 -2.76 -4.12
C ILE A 157 -28.71 -3.89 -3.83
N PRO A 158 -28.96 -5.12 -4.31
CA PRO A 158 -28.00 -6.20 -4.21
C PRO A 158 -26.69 -5.87 -4.94
N TYR A 159 -25.57 -6.06 -4.26
CA TYR A 159 -24.25 -5.95 -4.89
C TYR A 159 -23.93 -7.22 -5.69
N GLU A 160 -23.76 -7.07 -7.01
CA GLU A 160 -23.46 -8.17 -7.94
C GLU A 160 -22.02 -8.12 -8.49
N GLY A 161 -21.14 -7.29 -7.89
CA GLY A 161 -19.73 -7.20 -8.26
C GLY A 161 -19.34 -6.03 -9.17
N ASP A 162 -20.30 -5.17 -9.56
CA ASP A 162 -20.03 -3.95 -10.32
C ASP A 162 -20.89 -2.80 -9.78
N HIS A 163 -20.26 -1.74 -9.29
CA HIS A 163 -20.94 -0.55 -8.77
C HIS A 163 -20.99 0.62 -9.76
N THR A 164 -20.35 0.51 -10.93
CA THR A 164 -20.23 1.63 -11.88
C THR A 164 -21.58 2.10 -12.43
N THR A 165 -22.54 1.19 -12.56
CA THR A 165 -23.92 1.50 -12.98
C THR A 165 -24.68 2.35 -11.97
N PHE A 166 -24.30 2.29 -10.69
CA PHE A 166 -24.91 3.10 -9.63
C PHE A 166 -24.38 4.53 -9.63
N LEU A 167 -23.09 4.71 -9.96
CA LEU A 167 -22.45 6.02 -9.94
C LEU A 167 -22.99 6.99 -11.00
N SER A 168 -23.46 6.48 -12.14
CA SER A 168 -24.02 7.33 -13.20
C SER A 168 -25.35 7.99 -12.85
N ASP A 169 -26.11 7.41 -11.91
CA ASP A 169 -27.46 7.86 -11.51
C ASP A 169 -27.47 8.50 -10.11
N CYS A 170 -26.27 8.76 -9.57
CA CYS A 170 -26.00 9.22 -8.22
C CYS A 170 -25.85 10.75 -8.16
N ASP A 171 -26.54 11.42 -7.22
CA ASP A 171 -26.38 12.84 -6.97
C ASP A 171 -25.34 13.13 -5.86
N ILE A 172 -25.31 12.30 -4.82
CA ILE A 172 -24.31 12.32 -3.74
C ILE A 172 -23.87 10.90 -3.42
N LEU A 173 -22.55 10.68 -3.41
CA LEU A 173 -21.95 9.41 -3.04
C LEU A 173 -21.47 9.44 -1.58
N VAL A 174 -21.97 8.51 -0.77
CA VAL A 174 -21.44 8.21 0.56
C VAL A 174 -20.67 6.89 0.47
N SER A 175 -19.35 6.93 0.60
CA SER A 175 -18.51 5.73 0.43
C SER A 175 -17.15 5.87 1.10
N ALA A 176 -16.29 4.86 0.95
CA ALA A 176 -14.91 4.91 1.41
C ALA A 176 -13.98 4.18 0.41
N GLY A 177 -12.67 4.37 0.57
CA GLY A 177 -11.67 3.68 -0.24
C GLY A 177 -11.79 3.95 -1.74
N ALA A 178 -11.62 2.90 -2.56
CA ALA A 178 -11.56 3.03 -4.02
C ALA A 178 -12.87 3.59 -4.61
N ILE A 179 -14.01 3.22 -4.05
CA ILE A 179 -15.32 3.67 -4.56
C ILE A 179 -15.50 5.18 -4.35
N ALA A 180 -15.01 5.71 -3.23
CA ALA A 180 -14.96 7.17 -3.00
C ALA A 180 -14.07 7.87 -4.04
N VAL A 181 -12.90 7.30 -4.35
CA VAL A 181 -12.00 7.84 -5.39
C VAL A 181 -12.64 7.79 -6.78
N GLU A 182 -13.33 6.70 -7.13
CA GLU A 182 -14.06 6.60 -8.40
C GLU A 182 -15.14 7.69 -8.50
N GLY A 183 -15.90 7.94 -7.42
CA GLY A 183 -16.87 9.03 -7.38
C GLY A 183 -16.26 10.41 -7.63
N LEU A 184 -15.09 10.68 -7.06
CA LEU A 184 -14.36 11.94 -7.26
C LEU A 184 -13.91 12.12 -8.72
N LEU A 185 -13.39 11.06 -9.32
CA LEU A 185 -12.97 11.07 -10.73
C LEU A 185 -14.16 11.27 -11.70
N LEU A 186 -15.38 10.94 -11.25
CA LEU A 186 -16.63 11.22 -11.95
C LEU A 186 -17.20 12.61 -11.65
N GLY A 187 -16.54 13.40 -10.80
CA GLY A 187 -16.99 14.74 -10.42
C GLY A 187 -18.23 14.76 -9.53
N LEU A 188 -18.52 13.66 -8.83
CA LEU A 188 -19.60 13.57 -7.83
C LEU A 188 -19.20 14.25 -6.52
N PRO A 189 -20.15 14.84 -5.77
CA PRO A 189 -19.97 15.12 -4.35
C PRO A 189 -19.77 13.80 -3.60
N VAL A 190 -18.62 13.65 -2.93
CA VAL A 190 -18.27 12.43 -2.19
C VAL A 190 -18.12 12.73 -0.71
N ILE A 191 -18.94 12.07 0.12
CA ILE A 191 -18.83 12.08 1.57
C ILE A 191 -18.16 10.78 2.00
N VAL A 192 -16.99 10.89 2.63
CA VAL A 192 -16.25 9.73 3.11
C VAL A 192 -16.89 9.18 4.37
N ALA A 193 -17.40 7.95 4.31
CA ALA A 193 -17.91 7.21 5.47
C ALA A 193 -17.84 5.69 5.24
N GLY A 194 -17.27 4.95 6.19
CA GLY A 194 -17.07 3.50 6.06
C GLY A 194 -16.66 2.82 7.36
N LYS A 195 -15.95 1.70 7.26
CA LYS A 195 -15.52 0.89 8.42
C LYS A 195 -14.54 1.58 9.38
N HIS A 196 -13.94 2.69 8.98
CA HIS A 196 -13.12 3.55 9.85
C HIS A 196 -13.86 4.84 10.24
N GLY A 197 -15.21 4.79 10.27
CA GLY A 197 -16.02 5.90 10.72
C GLY A 197 -16.29 6.94 9.65
N PHE A 198 -16.36 8.20 10.08
CA PHE A 198 -16.78 9.34 9.27
C PHE A 198 -15.59 10.22 8.92
N GLY A 199 -15.49 10.61 7.64
CA GLY A 199 -14.47 11.51 7.10
C GLY A 199 -15.01 12.88 6.69
N GLY A 200 -16.26 12.96 6.23
CA GLY A 200 -16.89 14.20 5.75
C GLY A 200 -16.80 14.39 4.23
N LEU A 201 -17.31 15.53 3.73
CA LEU A 201 -17.26 15.89 2.31
C LEU A 201 -15.81 16.10 1.84
N VAL A 202 -15.46 15.52 0.71
CA VAL A 202 -14.17 15.75 0.06
C VAL A 202 -14.23 17.04 -0.75
N THR A 203 -13.25 17.90 -0.55
CA THR A 203 -13.08 19.21 -1.19
C THR A 203 -11.62 19.38 -1.62
N GLU A 204 -11.33 20.38 -2.45
CA GLU A 204 -9.96 20.67 -2.90
C GLU A 204 -8.97 20.85 -1.73
N ASP A 205 -9.41 21.51 -0.65
CA ASP A 205 -8.56 21.83 0.51
C ASP A 205 -8.19 20.60 1.33
N ASN A 206 -9.10 19.62 1.44
CA ASN A 206 -8.92 18.44 2.28
C ASN A 206 -8.52 17.17 1.51
N LEU A 207 -8.50 17.23 0.16
CA LEU A 207 -8.11 16.09 -0.68
C LEU A 207 -6.74 15.49 -0.30
N PRO A 208 -5.67 16.28 -0.06
CA PRO A 208 -4.37 15.70 0.32
C PRO A 208 -4.43 14.85 1.59
N ALA A 209 -5.27 15.23 2.55
CA ALA A 209 -5.44 14.48 3.79
C ALA A 209 -6.18 13.15 3.55
N PHE A 210 -7.19 13.14 2.67
CA PHE A 210 -7.88 11.92 2.27
C PHE A 210 -7.01 10.98 1.43
N ILE A 211 -6.15 11.52 0.57
CA ILE A 211 -5.14 10.73 -0.16
C ILE A 211 -4.23 10.00 0.82
N ALA A 212 -3.73 10.71 1.84
CA ALA A 212 -2.87 10.12 2.87
C ALA A 212 -3.60 9.05 3.71
N SER A 213 -4.92 9.20 3.93
CA SER A 213 -5.72 8.22 4.70
C SER A 213 -6.32 7.09 3.85
N GLY A 214 -6.17 7.13 2.52
CA GLY A 214 -6.78 6.16 1.61
C GLY A 214 -8.31 6.24 1.58
N PHE A 215 -8.89 7.40 1.88
CA PHE A 215 -10.35 7.63 1.87
C PHE A 215 -11.14 6.69 2.80
N HIS A 216 -10.56 6.20 3.89
CA HIS A 216 -11.25 5.26 4.78
C HIS A 216 -12.07 5.94 5.89
N GLY A 217 -11.80 7.21 6.16
CA GLY A 217 -12.33 7.99 7.27
C GLY A 217 -11.49 9.25 7.46
N ARG A 218 -11.67 9.93 8.59
CA ARG A 218 -10.82 11.07 8.97
C ARG A 218 -9.36 10.64 9.19
N PRO A 219 -8.35 11.49 8.94
CA PRO A 219 -6.96 11.18 9.26
C PRO A 219 -6.80 10.72 10.72
N GLY A 220 -6.12 9.58 10.91
CA GLY A 220 -5.93 8.95 12.22
C GLY A 220 -7.11 8.10 12.73
N SER A 221 -8.15 7.89 11.92
CA SER A 221 -9.26 7.00 12.27
C SER A 221 -8.84 5.55 12.45
N HIS A 222 -9.52 4.82 13.33
CA HIS A 222 -9.27 3.39 13.57
C HIS A 222 -10.41 2.53 13.00
N ALA A 223 -10.10 1.27 12.72
CA ALA A 223 -11.13 0.30 12.34
C ALA A 223 -12.17 0.20 13.46
N VAL A 224 -13.46 0.05 13.09
CA VAL A 224 -14.60 -0.04 14.02
C VAL A 224 -15.03 1.31 14.63
N GLU A 225 -14.45 2.43 14.18
CA GLU A 225 -14.98 3.75 14.53
C GLU A 225 -16.40 3.91 13.97
N ARG A 226 -17.33 4.35 14.81
CA ARG A 226 -18.75 4.48 14.45
C ARG A 226 -18.97 5.74 13.62
N ILE A 227 -19.77 5.65 12.56
CA ILE A 227 -20.26 6.82 11.83
C ILE A 227 -21.30 7.56 12.71
N PRO A 228 -21.06 8.83 13.10
CA PRO A 228 -22.04 9.61 13.83
C PRO A 228 -23.18 10.02 12.88
N PRO A 229 -24.44 9.58 13.10
CA PRO A 229 -25.52 9.89 12.17
C PRO A 229 -25.75 11.39 12.00
N ALA A 230 -25.64 12.17 13.07
CA ALA A 230 -25.84 13.63 13.02
C ALA A 230 -24.87 14.32 12.05
N LEU A 231 -23.57 13.99 12.09
CA LEU A 231 -22.57 14.57 11.20
C LEU A 231 -22.78 14.14 9.74
N LEU A 232 -23.16 12.89 9.52
CA LEU A 232 -23.50 12.41 8.19
C LEU A 232 -24.70 13.18 7.61
N LEU A 233 -25.71 13.45 8.44
CA LEU A 233 -26.89 14.22 8.03
C LEU A 233 -26.55 15.68 7.74
N GLU A 234 -25.70 16.30 8.55
CA GLU A 234 -25.25 17.68 8.35
C GLU A 234 -24.57 17.84 6.99
N GLU A 235 -23.62 16.95 6.63
CA GLU A 235 -22.95 17.02 5.32
C GLU A 235 -23.91 16.75 4.16
N ILE A 236 -24.81 15.77 4.29
CA ILE A 236 -25.80 15.49 3.25
C ILE A 236 -26.72 16.70 3.02
N ASN A 237 -27.21 17.30 4.09
CA ASN A 237 -28.09 18.47 4.02
C ASN A 237 -27.35 19.66 3.45
N TYR A 238 -26.12 19.89 3.88
CA TYR A 238 -25.28 20.97 3.37
C TYR A 238 -25.14 20.85 1.84
N VAL A 239 -24.71 19.70 1.33
CA VAL A 239 -24.58 19.46 -0.12
C VAL A 239 -25.91 19.60 -0.85
N ALA A 240 -27.01 19.13 -0.25
CA ALA A 240 -28.35 19.27 -0.82
C ALA A 240 -28.83 20.73 -0.88
N ASP A 241 -28.53 21.54 0.12
CA ASP A 241 -28.94 22.95 0.22
C ASP A 241 -28.19 23.83 -0.78
N ILE A 242 -26.91 23.53 -1.04
CA ILE A 242 -26.09 24.27 -2.01
C ILE A 242 -26.16 23.68 -3.43
N ALA A 243 -27.01 22.69 -3.67
CA ALA A 243 -27.16 22.07 -4.97
C ALA A 243 -27.60 23.07 -6.05
N GLY A 244 -26.94 23.02 -7.21
CA GLY A 244 -27.20 23.97 -8.31
C GLY A 244 -26.67 25.39 -8.08
N THR A 245 -25.92 25.64 -7.00
CA THR A 245 -25.25 26.92 -6.74
C THR A 245 -23.78 26.90 -7.18
N GLU A 246 -23.17 28.08 -7.33
CA GLU A 246 -21.74 28.22 -7.62
C GLU A 246 -20.85 27.68 -6.48
N GLU A 247 -21.36 27.66 -5.24
CA GLU A 247 -20.62 27.14 -4.08
C GLU A 247 -20.28 25.66 -4.24
N LEU A 248 -21.24 24.84 -4.66
CA LEU A 248 -20.99 23.42 -4.92
C LEU A 248 -19.99 23.21 -6.07
N GLU A 249 -20.10 24.04 -7.11
CA GLU A 249 -19.14 24.01 -8.22
C GLU A 249 -17.73 24.34 -7.74
N CYS A 250 -17.55 25.33 -6.87
CA CYS A 250 -16.26 25.68 -6.28
C CYS A 250 -15.70 24.57 -5.38
N LEU A 251 -16.52 23.94 -4.54
CA LEU A 251 -16.08 22.86 -3.65
C LEU A 251 -15.56 21.63 -4.42
N LEU A 252 -16.16 21.37 -5.59
CA LEU A 252 -15.82 20.24 -6.46
C LEU A 252 -14.86 20.61 -7.59
N ALA A 253 -14.39 21.85 -7.66
CA ALA A 253 -13.43 22.32 -8.66
C ALA A 253 -11.99 21.92 -8.28
N PHE A 254 -11.73 20.62 -8.26
CA PHE A 254 -10.40 20.10 -7.97
C PHE A 254 -9.38 20.54 -9.03
N SER A 255 -8.20 21.00 -8.61
CA SER A 255 -7.17 21.39 -9.55
C SER A 255 -6.64 20.17 -10.31
N PRO A 256 -6.17 20.33 -11.57
CA PRO A 256 -5.58 19.23 -12.33
C PRO A 256 -4.42 18.54 -11.60
N ALA A 257 -3.63 19.31 -10.83
CA ALA A 257 -2.52 18.79 -10.03
C ALA A 257 -2.98 17.91 -8.87
N ASN A 258 -4.14 18.20 -8.27
CA ASN A 258 -4.71 17.40 -7.20
C ASN A 258 -5.43 16.16 -7.74
N ILE A 259 -6.16 16.28 -8.85
CA ILE A 259 -6.74 15.13 -9.56
C ILE A 259 -5.64 14.14 -10.00
N SER A 260 -4.51 14.62 -10.52
CA SER A 260 -3.41 13.72 -10.91
C SER A 260 -2.81 12.94 -9.73
N LYS A 261 -2.98 13.40 -8.49
CA LYS A 261 -2.55 12.62 -7.32
C LYS A 261 -3.43 11.39 -7.09
N LEU A 262 -4.65 11.36 -7.63
CA LEU A 262 -5.52 10.18 -7.58
C LEU A 262 -5.05 9.08 -8.54
N ASP A 263 -4.12 9.37 -9.46
CA ASP A 263 -3.52 8.35 -10.34
C ASP A 263 -2.78 7.26 -9.55
N ILE A 264 -2.41 7.51 -8.28
CA ILE A 264 -1.79 6.49 -7.41
C ILE A 264 -2.71 5.29 -7.15
N TYR A 265 -4.04 5.49 -7.26
CA TYR A 265 -5.03 4.43 -7.09
C TYR A 265 -5.29 3.68 -8.41
N ARG A 266 -4.62 4.03 -9.50
CA ARG A 266 -4.77 3.32 -10.77
C ARG A 266 -3.88 2.09 -10.80
N TRP A 267 -4.41 1.01 -11.35
CA TRP A 267 -3.68 -0.25 -11.44
C TRP A 267 -2.48 -0.15 -12.39
N GLU A 268 -2.60 0.52 -13.54
CA GLU A 268 -1.55 0.54 -14.56
C GLU A 268 -0.27 1.23 -14.08
N PRO A 269 -0.30 2.45 -13.49
CA PRO A 269 0.89 3.07 -12.93
C PRO A 269 1.47 2.28 -11.76
N ALA A 270 0.62 1.73 -10.89
CA ALA A 270 1.04 0.89 -9.77
C ALA A 270 1.76 -0.37 -10.25
N PHE A 271 1.23 -1.05 -11.27
CA PHE A 271 1.85 -2.24 -11.84
C PHE A 271 3.14 -1.92 -12.58
N ALA A 272 3.22 -0.79 -13.30
CA ALA A 272 4.46 -0.32 -13.90
C ALA A 272 5.55 -0.08 -12.84
N ARG A 273 5.17 0.44 -11.67
CA ARG A 273 6.09 0.58 -10.53
C ARG A 273 6.53 -0.78 -9.97
N ILE A 274 5.62 -1.74 -9.84
CA ILE A 274 5.95 -3.12 -9.43
C ILE A 274 6.95 -3.74 -10.41
N GLN A 275 6.72 -3.60 -11.72
CA GLN A 275 7.62 -4.07 -12.78
C GLN A 275 9.01 -3.43 -12.66
N GLN A 276 9.06 -2.12 -12.45
CA GLN A 276 10.32 -1.38 -12.29
C GLN A 276 11.12 -1.89 -11.08
N VAL A 277 10.47 -2.02 -9.91
CA VAL A 277 11.11 -2.52 -8.69
C VAL A 277 11.60 -3.95 -8.90
N PHE A 278 10.76 -4.84 -9.44
CA PHE A 278 11.14 -6.22 -9.72
C PHE A 278 12.36 -6.31 -10.66
N GLN A 279 12.37 -5.52 -11.74
CA GLN A 279 13.47 -5.49 -12.70
C GLN A 279 14.77 -4.96 -12.06
N GLN A 280 14.68 -3.95 -11.20
CA GLN A 280 15.84 -3.45 -10.45
C GLN A 280 16.44 -4.53 -9.55
N GLN A 281 15.61 -5.30 -8.84
CA GLN A 281 16.06 -6.38 -7.97
C GLN A 281 16.61 -7.57 -8.77
N TYR A 282 16.01 -7.88 -9.93
CA TYR A 282 16.53 -8.89 -10.86
C TYR A 282 17.95 -8.53 -11.33
N ILE A 283 18.17 -7.30 -11.79
CA ILE A 283 19.48 -6.82 -12.24
C ILE A 283 20.48 -6.83 -11.07
N LEU A 284 20.05 -6.43 -9.87
CA LEU A 284 20.92 -6.46 -8.70
C LEU A 284 21.35 -7.89 -8.36
N ALA A 285 20.43 -8.85 -8.35
CA ALA A 285 20.74 -10.25 -8.08
C ALA A 285 21.77 -10.80 -9.09
N GLN A 286 21.66 -10.46 -10.38
CA GLN A 286 22.66 -10.82 -11.39
C GLN A 286 24.03 -10.17 -11.15
N LYS A 287 24.04 -8.89 -10.76
CA LYS A 287 25.29 -8.18 -10.44
C LYS A 287 25.99 -8.78 -9.23
N VAL A 288 25.23 -9.24 -8.23
CA VAL A 288 25.80 -9.85 -7.02
C VAL A 288 26.42 -11.21 -7.34
N THR A 289 25.81 -12.01 -8.22
CA THR A 289 26.34 -13.34 -8.58
C THR A 289 27.53 -13.28 -9.54
N ASP A 290 27.65 -12.24 -10.38
CA ASP A 290 28.82 -12.01 -11.23
C ASP A 290 29.96 -11.32 -10.46
N ASN A 291 31.12 -11.99 -10.31
CA ASN A 291 32.27 -11.45 -9.56
C ASN A 291 32.75 -10.09 -10.09
N ARG A 292 32.74 -9.87 -11.41
CA ARG A 292 33.23 -8.61 -12.00
C ARG A 292 32.26 -7.47 -11.75
N GLN A 293 30.96 -7.75 -11.80
CA GLN A 293 29.93 -6.75 -11.55
C GLN A 293 29.78 -6.43 -10.06
N LEU A 294 29.91 -7.44 -9.19
CA LEU A 294 29.90 -7.28 -7.74
C LEU A 294 30.95 -6.25 -7.28
N LEU A 295 32.15 -6.27 -7.86
CA LEU A 295 33.22 -5.33 -7.56
C LEU A 295 32.85 -3.85 -7.74
N GLN A 296 31.88 -3.56 -8.60
CA GLN A 296 31.40 -2.20 -8.88
C GLN A 296 30.24 -1.77 -7.96
N LEU A 297 29.67 -2.70 -7.20
CA LEU A 297 28.59 -2.38 -6.27
C LEU A 297 29.13 -1.65 -5.04
N VAL A 298 28.25 -0.82 -4.47
CA VAL A 298 28.54 0.01 -3.31
C VAL A 298 27.77 -0.57 -2.11
N PRO A 299 28.44 -1.37 -1.25
CA PRO A 299 27.80 -1.98 -0.10
C PRO A 299 27.50 -0.95 0.99
N LYS A 300 26.37 -1.15 1.65
CA LYS A 300 25.95 -0.41 2.83
C LYS A 300 25.35 -1.38 3.85
N LEU A 301 25.70 -1.23 5.12
CA LEU A 301 25.03 -1.95 6.20
C LEU A 301 23.54 -1.52 6.24
N SER A 302 22.66 -2.50 6.32
CA SER A 302 21.21 -2.28 6.45
C SER A 302 20.89 -1.40 7.66
N SER A 303 19.95 -0.45 7.52
CA SER A 303 19.55 0.43 8.62
C SER A 303 18.97 -0.30 9.84
N SER A 304 18.47 -1.53 9.65
CA SER A 304 17.95 -2.37 10.72
C SER A 304 19.01 -3.20 11.44
N VAL A 305 20.29 -3.08 11.09
CA VAL A 305 21.39 -3.85 11.70
C VAL A 305 22.38 -2.93 12.40
N ILE A 306 22.77 -3.32 13.62
CA ILE A 306 23.85 -2.68 14.37
C ILE A 306 24.98 -3.67 14.65
N VAL A 307 26.18 -3.14 14.81
CA VAL A 307 27.38 -3.89 15.18
C VAL A 307 27.69 -3.63 16.65
N GLU A 308 27.64 -4.67 17.49
CA GLU A 308 27.90 -4.57 18.93
C GLU A 308 29.09 -5.45 19.34
N LYS A 309 29.94 -4.97 20.25
CA LYS A 309 31.05 -5.78 20.77
C LYS A 309 30.53 -6.80 21.79
N SER A 310 30.85 -8.08 21.60
CA SER A 310 30.55 -9.15 22.54
C SER A 310 31.27 -8.92 23.88
N ILE A 311 30.52 -8.98 24.98
CA ILE A 311 31.05 -8.82 26.34
C ILE A 311 31.50 -10.17 26.93
N THR A 312 31.10 -11.29 26.30
CA THR A 312 31.16 -12.64 26.89
C THR A 312 32.31 -13.52 26.39
N SER A 313 33.06 -13.11 25.37
CA SER A 313 34.14 -13.91 24.78
C SER A 313 35.53 -13.38 25.16
N SER A 314 36.46 -14.30 25.45
CA SER A 314 37.89 -13.98 25.66
C SER A 314 38.57 -13.47 24.39
N GLU A 315 37.99 -13.77 23.23
CA GLU A 315 38.36 -13.23 21.92
C GLU A 315 37.42 -12.07 21.55
N GLN A 316 37.96 -11.03 20.90
CA GLN A 316 37.16 -9.89 20.44
C GLN A 316 36.24 -10.33 19.30
N ALA A 317 34.97 -10.56 19.61
CA ALA A 317 33.92 -10.86 18.64
C ALA A 317 32.89 -9.73 18.62
N PHE A 318 32.22 -9.57 17.49
CA PHE A 318 31.18 -8.58 17.27
C PHE A 318 29.88 -9.27 16.82
N TRP A 319 28.75 -8.78 17.32
CA TRP A 319 27.42 -9.28 16.98
C TRP A 319 26.77 -8.32 15.99
N LEU A 320 26.26 -8.89 14.89
CA LEU A 320 25.39 -8.18 13.96
C LEU A 320 23.96 -8.42 14.39
N ARG A 321 23.33 -7.41 15.00
CA ARG A 321 22.03 -7.55 15.65
C ARG A 321 20.97 -6.73 14.94
N ASN A 322 19.81 -7.32 14.74
CA ASN A 322 18.65 -6.60 14.23
C ASN A 322 18.07 -5.69 15.34
N ILE A 323 17.89 -4.41 15.06
CA ILE A 323 17.45 -3.42 16.06
C ILE A 323 15.99 -3.59 16.50
N HIS A 324 15.14 -4.13 15.63
CA HIS A 324 13.70 -4.27 15.90
C HIS A 324 13.39 -5.57 16.66
N THR A 325 14.07 -6.66 16.28
CA THR A 325 13.79 -8.00 16.86
C THR A 325 14.79 -8.41 17.93
N ASN A 326 15.87 -7.66 18.13
CA ASN A 326 17.03 -8.01 18.95
C ASN A 326 17.71 -9.35 18.59
N LYS A 327 17.34 -9.96 17.45
CA LYS A 327 17.94 -11.22 16.99
C LYS A 327 19.38 -10.98 16.53
N VAL A 328 20.31 -11.80 17.02
CA VAL A 328 21.67 -11.87 16.47
C VAL A 328 21.59 -12.59 15.13
N LEU A 329 21.98 -11.89 14.06
CA LEU A 329 21.95 -12.39 12.70
C LEU A 329 23.26 -13.09 12.33
N ALA A 330 24.38 -12.58 12.83
CA ALA A 330 25.70 -13.18 12.65
C ALA A 330 26.67 -12.75 13.78
N VAL A 331 27.73 -13.52 13.96
CA VAL A 331 28.87 -13.19 14.81
C VAL A 331 30.09 -13.09 13.91
N VAL A 332 30.84 -11.99 14.04
CA VAL A 332 31.98 -11.67 13.19
C VAL A 332 33.20 -11.33 14.03
N ASP A 333 34.39 -11.52 13.47
CA ASP A 333 35.66 -11.16 14.14
C ASP A 333 36.04 -9.68 13.92
N ASP A 334 37.20 -9.27 14.43
CA ASP A 334 37.70 -7.89 14.28
C ASP A 334 38.09 -7.54 12.84
N TYR A 335 38.49 -8.53 12.03
CA TYR A 335 38.83 -8.32 10.63
C TYR A 335 37.57 -8.08 9.79
N GLU A 336 36.53 -8.88 9.99
CA GLU A 336 35.22 -8.75 9.35
C GLU A 336 34.50 -7.47 9.81
N ALA A 337 34.55 -7.14 11.11
CA ALA A 337 33.95 -5.92 11.65
C ALA A 337 34.59 -4.64 11.05
N ARG A 338 35.91 -4.63 10.82
CA ARG A 338 36.60 -3.53 10.14
C ARG A 338 36.13 -3.36 8.70
N LEU A 339 35.92 -4.44 7.96
CA LEU A 339 35.35 -4.40 6.61
C LEU A 339 33.92 -3.85 6.62
N ILE A 340 33.06 -4.35 7.51
CA ILE A 340 31.68 -3.86 7.66
C ILE A 340 31.66 -2.36 7.98
N GLY A 341 32.59 -1.89 8.82
CA GLY A 341 32.74 -0.46 9.15
C GLY A 341 33.03 0.44 7.95
N GLN A 342 33.58 -0.10 6.86
CA GLN A 342 33.80 0.63 5.61
C GLN A 342 32.62 0.51 4.62
N CYS A 343 31.69 -0.43 4.83
CA CYS A 343 30.46 -0.60 4.05
C CYS A 343 29.40 0.44 4.46
N ASN A 344 29.69 1.72 4.22
CA ASN A 344 28.81 2.85 4.60
C ASN A 344 28.07 3.47 3.40
N GLY A 345 28.18 2.88 2.21
CA GLY A 345 27.59 3.41 0.98
C GLY A 345 28.48 4.39 0.19
N SER A 346 29.76 4.55 0.54
CA SER A 346 30.66 5.52 -0.12
C SER A 346 31.69 4.89 -1.07
N HIS A 347 31.94 3.60 -0.92
CA HIS A 347 33.06 2.90 -1.58
C HIS A 347 32.54 1.69 -2.33
N THR A 348 33.09 1.41 -3.52
CA THR A 348 32.85 0.16 -4.22
C THR A 348 33.64 -0.97 -3.57
N ILE A 349 33.21 -2.22 -3.74
CA ILE A 349 33.95 -3.38 -3.22
C ILE A 349 35.40 -3.40 -3.72
N ALA A 350 35.64 -3.02 -4.98
CA ALA A 350 37.01 -2.90 -5.52
C ALA A 350 37.87 -1.88 -4.77
N SER A 351 37.28 -0.77 -4.30
CA SER A 351 38.01 0.24 -3.54
C SER A 351 38.21 -0.15 -2.07
N LEU A 352 37.31 -0.94 -1.49
CA LEU A 352 37.40 -1.38 -0.09
C LEU A 352 38.66 -2.20 0.17
N THR A 353 39.02 -3.12 -0.73
CA THR A 353 40.25 -3.92 -0.61
C THR A 353 41.51 -3.06 -0.68
N SER A 354 41.47 -1.97 -1.45
CA SER A 354 42.58 -1.01 -1.52
C SER A 354 42.71 -0.18 -0.24
N ILE A 355 41.59 0.16 0.41
CA ILE A 355 41.55 0.96 1.65
C ILE A 355 42.02 0.13 2.86
N LEU A 356 41.56 -1.12 2.94
CA LEU A 356 41.85 -2.00 4.06
C LEU A 356 43.25 -2.64 4.00
N GLY A 357 43.88 -2.63 2.82
CA GLY A 357 45.28 -3.01 2.61
C GLY A 357 45.47 -4.47 2.21
N ALA A 358 46.74 -4.87 2.08
CA ALA A 358 47.15 -6.17 1.51
C ALA A 358 46.77 -7.40 2.35
N GLU A 359 46.29 -7.20 3.58
CA GLU A 359 45.77 -8.28 4.43
C GLU A 359 44.39 -8.77 3.95
N TYR A 360 43.70 -7.99 3.10
CA TYR A 360 42.38 -8.33 2.59
C TYR A 360 42.42 -8.94 1.19
N ASP A 361 42.21 -10.27 1.11
CA ASP A 361 42.01 -10.92 -0.18
C ASP A 361 40.64 -10.55 -0.79
N ILE A 362 40.66 -10.20 -2.08
CA ILE A 362 39.47 -9.74 -2.77
C ILE A 362 38.41 -10.83 -2.95
N THR A 363 38.84 -12.09 -3.07
CA THR A 363 37.94 -13.23 -3.21
C THR A 363 37.19 -13.48 -1.91
N ASP A 364 37.90 -13.46 -0.80
CA ASP A 364 37.34 -13.62 0.54
C ASP A 364 36.38 -12.46 0.88
N CYS A 365 36.76 -11.22 0.56
CA CYS A 365 35.89 -10.06 0.73
C CYS A 365 34.59 -10.20 -0.06
N MET A 366 34.67 -10.60 -1.34
CA MET A 366 33.48 -10.80 -2.17
C MET A 366 32.58 -11.92 -1.62
N ALA A 367 33.16 -13.04 -1.19
CA ALA A 367 32.42 -14.16 -0.61
C ALA A 367 31.70 -13.73 0.67
N PHE A 368 32.39 -13.02 1.57
CA PHE A 368 31.80 -12.53 2.81
C PHE A 368 30.68 -11.50 2.56
N ILE A 369 30.89 -10.55 1.65
CA ILE A 369 29.87 -9.56 1.29
C ILE A 369 28.62 -10.23 0.69
N ARG A 370 28.78 -11.28 -0.12
CA ARG A 370 27.66 -12.08 -0.63
C ARG A 370 26.88 -12.75 0.48
N LEU A 371 27.55 -13.38 1.43
CA LEU A 371 26.90 -14.01 2.59
C LEU A 371 26.08 -12.99 3.40
N LEU A 372 26.63 -11.80 3.62
CA LEU A 372 25.90 -10.73 4.31
C LEU A 372 24.70 -10.21 3.51
N TRP A 373 24.79 -10.16 2.18
CA TRP A 373 23.66 -9.80 1.32
C TRP A 373 22.58 -10.89 1.33
N GLU A 374 22.97 -12.17 1.25
CA GLU A 374 22.07 -13.34 1.38
C GLU A 374 21.32 -13.33 2.71
N ALA A 375 22.01 -12.95 3.80
CA ALA A 375 21.43 -12.79 5.13
C ALA A 375 20.65 -11.47 5.33
N ARG A 376 20.52 -10.62 4.31
CA ARG A 376 19.85 -9.29 4.36
C ARG A 376 20.47 -8.31 5.36
N ILE A 377 21.72 -8.55 5.73
CA ILE A 377 22.51 -7.68 6.60
C ILE A 377 23.10 -6.53 5.79
N MET A 378 23.50 -6.81 4.55
CA MET A 378 24.07 -5.83 3.63
C MET A 378 23.09 -5.51 2.49
N ILE A 379 23.01 -4.24 2.13
CA ILE A 379 22.31 -3.75 0.95
C ILE A 379 23.30 -3.13 -0.04
N PHE A 380 22.89 -3.01 -1.29
CA PHE A 380 23.66 -2.32 -2.31
C PHE A 380 22.90 -1.10 -2.79
N LEU A 381 23.58 0.05 -2.79
CA LEU A 381 23.00 1.26 -3.36
C LEU A 381 23.10 1.21 -4.89
N PRO A 382 22.04 1.58 -5.62
CA PRO A 382 22.20 1.91 -7.02
C PRO A 382 23.21 3.07 -7.10
N HIS A 383 24.22 2.95 -7.97
CA HIS A 383 25.19 4.03 -8.19
C HIS A 383 24.41 5.32 -8.45
N SER A 384 24.52 6.27 -7.53
CA SER A 384 23.79 7.54 -7.62
C SER A 384 24.28 8.28 -8.86
N SER A 385 23.39 8.43 -9.85
CA SER A 385 23.35 9.73 -10.53
C SER A 385 23.06 10.77 -9.45
N PRO A 386 23.77 11.92 -9.42
CA PRO A 386 23.61 12.91 -8.37
C PRO A 386 22.16 13.38 -8.30
N GLU A 387 21.65 13.46 -7.08
CA GLU A 387 20.34 14.01 -6.73
C GLU A 387 20.17 15.40 -7.39
N ILE A 388 19.14 15.55 -8.22
CA ILE A 388 18.64 16.87 -8.59
C ILE A 388 17.46 17.13 -7.66
N HIS A 389 17.66 18.11 -6.77
CA HIS A 389 16.68 18.67 -5.83
C HIS A 389 15.43 19.23 -6.52
#